data_AF-A0A946Y2P8-F1
#
_entry.id   AF-A0A946Y2P8-F1
#
_cell.length_a   1.000
_cell.length_b   1.000
_cell.length_c   1.000
_cell.angle_alpha   90.00
_cell.angle_beta   90.00
_cell.angle_gamma   90.00
#
_symmetry.space_group_name_H-M   'P 1'
#
loop_
_entity.id
_entity.type
_entity.pdbx_description
1 polymer ?
#
loop_
_entity_poly.entity_id
_entity_poly.type
_entity_poly.pdbx_seq_one_letter_code
_entity_poly.pdbx_strand_id
1 'polypeptide(L)'
;MNVAASNLLSCRYSALVIFTLLLLAAPKLLLAQEVAESFDPITAGGEINDLSTRIDGDQVDASFLDDARARAVDIATDAGACNVEATADRERLQARFDPLANIDATVEGTVFDQRTAILNQLNAAIERQTRCAGVRDDASALIERITETQTQISQRFLFNRSDSVFGMARSLPDRLSLWPRNVQRAVDLQLEDGITTGFLLWLLFGAAVGAAALGLYVRHLFHQWFEAGGGAAADPRLKYLFPKPLAQYAPLILEGLALLVVLLLSLKNASFDLVVVRLAAGIMLFGLGCTIIDWSTGPISPAANIKGLIPNHVRPLRWRLRFFALMLVASFVVLGTDWLSIRLLDPSVGGRATMIFLVALSLLAVLSYLREIPGLRHRFRMVRYGGSLA
;
A
#
# COMPACT_ATOMS: atom_id res chain seq x y z
N MET A 1 50.85 26.51 1.90
CA MET A 1 50.63 25.08 1.60
C MET A 1 49.21 24.73 2.03
N ASN A 2 48.18 24.90 1.17
CA ASN A 2 46.80 24.43 1.44
C ASN A 2 45.87 24.62 0.21
N VAL A 3 46.34 24.26 -0.99
CA VAL A 3 45.51 24.24 -2.21
C VAL A 3 45.43 22.83 -2.83
N ALA A 4 46.25 21.88 -2.36
CA ALA A 4 46.26 20.51 -2.89
C ALA A 4 45.21 19.57 -2.25
N ALA A 5 44.62 19.92 -1.11
CA ALA A 5 43.67 19.05 -0.40
C ALA A 5 42.21 19.21 -0.86
N SER A 6 41.83 20.33 -1.49
CA SER A 6 40.46 20.56 -1.98
C SER A 6 40.18 19.85 -3.31
N ASN A 7 41.20 19.58 -4.12
CA ASN A 7 41.04 18.98 -5.45
C ASN A 7 40.92 17.44 -5.43
N LEU A 8 41.31 16.80 -4.33
CA LEU A 8 41.19 15.34 -4.16
C LEU A 8 39.78 14.89 -3.73
N LEU A 9 38.99 15.75 -3.07
CA LEU A 9 37.60 15.42 -2.73
C LEU A 9 36.64 15.55 -3.92
N SER A 10 36.78 16.60 -4.76
CA SER A 10 35.91 16.76 -5.95
C SER A 10 36.02 15.60 -6.94
N CYS A 11 37.18 14.95 -7.04
CA CYS A 11 37.39 13.83 -7.96
C CYS A 11 36.68 12.53 -7.50
N ARG A 12 36.50 12.32 -6.19
CA ARG A 12 35.78 11.14 -5.66
C ARG A 12 34.26 11.29 -5.74
N TYR A 13 33.73 12.51 -5.68
CA TYR A 13 32.30 12.79 -5.84
C TYR A 13 31.85 12.81 -7.30
N SER A 14 32.68 13.31 -8.23
CA SER A 14 32.37 13.21 -9.67
C SER A 14 32.32 11.76 -10.14
N ALA A 15 33.18 10.87 -9.64
CA ALA A 15 33.14 9.45 -9.99
C ALA A 15 31.85 8.76 -9.50
N LEU A 16 31.32 9.16 -8.34
CA LEU A 16 30.10 8.57 -7.77
C LEU A 16 28.84 9.09 -8.47
N VAL A 17 28.81 10.37 -8.86
CA VAL A 17 27.73 10.98 -9.65
C VAL A 17 27.74 10.49 -11.09
N ILE A 18 28.91 10.26 -11.69
CA ILE A 18 29.02 9.67 -13.05
C ILE A 18 28.61 8.19 -13.02
N PHE A 19 28.88 7.45 -11.93
CA PHE A 19 28.43 6.07 -11.78
C PHE A 19 26.90 5.96 -11.58
N THR A 20 26.27 6.89 -10.86
CA THR A 20 24.78 6.96 -10.77
C THR A 20 24.13 7.50 -12.05
N LEU A 21 24.79 8.38 -12.81
CA LEU A 21 24.28 8.83 -14.12
C LEU A 21 24.48 7.80 -15.24
N LEU A 22 25.53 6.97 -15.19
CA LEU A 22 25.72 5.87 -16.15
C LEU A 22 24.75 4.70 -15.94
N LEU A 23 24.22 4.52 -14.72
CA LEU A 23 23.16 3.54 -14.43
C LEU A 23 21.77 3.99 -14.91
N LEU A 24 21.60 5.26 -15.29
CA LEU A 24 20.37 5.84 -15.84
C LEU A 24 20.36 5.91 -17.38
N ALA A 25 21.44 5.52 -18.05
CA ALA A 25 21.56 5.59 -19.51
C ALA A 25 21.91 4.23 -20.15
N ALA A 26 20.84 3.49 -20.50
CA ALA A 26 20.77 2.36 -21.45
C ALA A 26 21.25 0.96 -20.96
N PRO A 27 20.57 -0.15 -21.34
CA PRO A 27 19.95 -0.34 -22.65
C PRO A 27 18.44 -0.58 -22.67
N LYS A 28 17.80 0.14 -23.61
CA LYS A 28 16.74 -0.43 -24.45
C LYS A 28 17.35 -1.60 -25.23
N LEU A 29 17.09 -2.84 -24.85
CA LEU A 29 17.02 -4.02 -25.71
C LEU A 29 16.83 -5.26 -24.82
N LEU A 30 15.60 -5.77 -24.72
CA LEU A 30 15.30 -7.18 -25.03
C LEU A 30 13.80 -7.41 -24.95
N LEU A 31 13.28 -8.02 -26.01
CA LEU A 31 11.93 -8.55 -26.18
C LEU A 31 11.65 -9.69 -25.19
N ALA A 32 10.41 -9.76 -24.71
CA ALA A 32 9.61 -10.99 -24.76
C ALA A 32 8.15 -10.62 -24.48
N GLN A 33 7.32 -10.70 -25.52
CA GLN A 33 5.87 -10.60 -25.41
C GLN A 33 5.38 -11.95 -24.88
N GLU A 34 5.13 -12.05 -23.58
CA GLU A 34 4.34 -13.14 -23.04
C GLU A 34 2.93 -12.99 -23.59
N VAL A 35 2.51 -13.98 -24.39
CA VAL A 35 1.13 -14.11 -24.82
C VAL A 35 0.35 -14.50 -23.58
N ALA A 36 -0.29 -13.51 -22.93
CA ALA A 36 -1.25 -13.75 -21.88
C ALA A 36 -2.30 -14.73 -22.40
N GLU A 37 -2.49 -15.84 -21.69
CA GLU A 37 -3.49 -16.85 -22.00
C GLU A 37 -4.87 -16.16 -22.03
N SER A 38 -5.59 -16.26 -23.15
CA SER A 38 -6.84 -15.51 -23.32
C SER A 38 -7.89 -16.01 -22.33
N PHE A 39 -8.47 -15.11 -21.53
CA PHE A 39 -9.55 -15.43 -20.59
C PHE A 39 -10.68 -16.22 -21.28
N ASP A 40 -11.07 -17.35 -20.68
CA ASP A 40 -12.19 -18.19 -21.13
C ASP A 40 -13.42 -18.01 -20.21
N PRO A 41 -14.47 -17.31 -20.69
CA PRO A 41 -15.66 -17.09 -19.89
C PRO A 41 -16.45 -18.36 -19.59
N ILE A 42 -16.32 -19.44 -20.38
CA ILE A 42 -17.06 -20.68 -20.15
C ILE A 42 -16.50 -21.39 -18.91
N THR A 43 -15.18 -21.57 -18.87
CA THR A 43 -14.50 -22.18 -17.73
C THR A 43 -14.72 -21.35 -16.45
N ALA A 44 -14.61 -20.02 -16.55
CA ALA A 44 -14.86 -19.11 -15.43
C ALA A 44 -16.30 -19.20 -14.90
N GLY A 45 -17.30 -19.30 -15.78
CA GLY A 45 -18.70 -19.52 -15.38
C GLY A 45 -18.92 -20.86 -14.66
N GLY A 46 -18.23 -21.91 -15.09
CA GLY A 46 -18.20 -23.20 -14.39
C GLY A 46 -17.63 -23.08 -12.97
N GLU A 47 -16.51 -22.37 -12.81
CA GLU A 47 -15.91 -22.12 -11.50
C GLU A 47 -16.85 -21.34 -10.55
N ILE A 48 -17.55 -20.31 -11.05
CA ILE A 48 -18.54 -19.56 -10.25
C ILE A 48 -19.64 -20.50 -9.74
N ASN A 49 -20.15 -21.38 -10.61
CA ASN A 49 -21.20 -22.32 -10.24
C ASN A 49 -20.74 -23.36 -9.20
N ASP A 50 -19.51 -23.85 -9.32
CA ASP A 50 -18.91 -24.76 -8.35
C ASP A 50 -18.73 -24.08 -6.98
N LEU A 51 -18.27 -22.82 -6.97
CA LEU A 51 -18.16 -22.02 -5.75
C LEU A 51 -19.54 -21.80 -5.10
N SER A 52 -20.54 -21.42 -5.90
CA SER A 52 -21.93 -21.22 -5.45
C SER A 52 -22.49 -22.48 -4.79
N THR A 53 -22.34 -23.63 -5.45
CA THR A 53 -22.83 -24.93 -4.94
C THR A 53 -22.20 -25.30 -3.59
N ARG A 54 -20.92 -25.00 -3.41
CA ARG A 54 -20.21 -25.27 -2.14
C ARG A 54 -20.61 -24.33 -1.01
N ILE A 55 -21.03 -23.11 -1.32
CA ILE A 55 -21.56 -22.15 -0.34
C ILE A 55 -22.95 -22.58 0.16
N ASP A 56 -23.74 -23.26 -0.67
CA ASP A 56 -25.05 -23.78 -0.27
C ASP A 56 -24.98 -25.03 0.63
N GLY A 57 -23.79 -25.54 0.96
CA GLY A 57 -23.59 -26.68 1.86
C GLY A 57 -23.70 -26.34 3.36
N ASP A 58 -24.17 -27.29 4.19
CA ASP A 58 -24.50 -27.08 5.62
C ASP A 58 -23.31 -26.72 6.56
N GLN A 59 -22.07 -26.86 6.10
CA GLN A 59 -20.86 -26.55 6.89
C GLN A 59 -19.85 -25.79 6.05
N VAL A 60 -20.07 -24.48 5.90
CA VAL A 60 -19.14 -23.61 5.19
C VAL A 60 -18.16 -22.97 6.17
N ASP A 61 -16.88 -23.30 6.04
CA ASP A 61 -15.82 -22.69 6.82
C ASP A 61 -15.55 -21.24 6.40
N ALA A 62 -15.23 -20.37 7.37
CA ALA A 62 -14.90 -18.96 7.11
C ALA A 62 -13.72 -18.81 6.13
N SER A 63 -12.72 -19.70 6.22
CA SER A 63 -11.57 -19.70 5.31
C SER A 63 -11.95 -20.00 3.86
N PHE A 64 -12.94 -20.89 3.64
CA PHE A 64 -13.44 -21.18 2.31
C PHE A 64 -14.21 -19.99 1.73
N LEU A 65 -15.02 -19.29 2.55
CA LEU A 65 -15.75 -18.10 2.09
C LEU A 65 -14.80 -16.98 1.65
N ASP A 66 -13.67 -16.80 2.34
CA ASP A 66 -12.67 -15.80 1.97
C ASP A 66 -11.95 -16.15 0.66
N ASP A 67 -11.54 -17.42 0.51
CA ASP A 67 -10.91 -17.89 -0.72
C ASP A 67 -11.89 -17.84 -1.91
N ALA A 68 -13.16 -18.20 -1.68
CA ALA A 68 -14.22 -18.09 -2.68
C ALA A 68 -14.48 -16.64 -3.09
N ARG A 69 -14.47 -15.71 -2.13
CA ARG A 69 -14.63 -14.28 -2.40
C ARG A 69 -13.46 -13.71 -3.20
N ALA A 70 -12.23 -14.03 -2.81
CA ALA A 70 -11.04 -13.60 -3.55
C ALA A 70 -11.09 -14.10 -4.99
N ARG A 71 -11.40 -15.40 -5.19
CA ARG A 71 -11.53 -15.98 -6.53
C ARG A 71 -12.65 -15.33 -7.34
N ALA A 72 -13.80 -15.04 -6.72
CA ALA A 72 -14.90 -14.36 -7.39
C ALA A 72 -14.54 -12.91 -7.80
N VAL A 73 -13.72 -12.20 -7.01
CA VAL A 73 -13.22 -10.85 -7.35
C VAL A 73 -12.25 -10.90 -8.53
N ASP A 74 -11.35 -11.89 -8.56
CA ASP A 74 -10.43 -12.10 -9.68
C ASP A 74 -11.21 -12.37 -10.97
N ILE A 75 -12.17 -13.31 -10.93
CA ILE A 75 -13.03 -13.62 -12.07
C ILE A 75 -13.84 -12.39 -12.52
N ALA A 76 -14.37 -11.59 -11.60
CA ALA A 76 -15.12 -10.38 -11.95
C ALA A 76 -14.23 -9.34 -12.65
N THR A 77 -12.97 -9.23 -12.23
CA THR A 77 -12.00 -8.30 -12.81
C THR A 77 -11.58 -8.76 -14.21
N ASP A 78 -11.26 -10.04 -14.36
CA ASP A 78 -10.88 -10.63 -15.65
C ASP A 78 -12.03 -10.62 -16.65
N ALA A 79 -13.25 -10.94 -16.20
CA ALA A 79 -14.46 -10.84 -17.01
C ALA A 79 -14.77 -9.39 -17.41
N GLY A 80 -14.48 -8.43 -16.52
CA GLY A 80 -14.55 -7.00 -16.81
C GLY A 80 -13.59 -6.58 -17.93
N ALA A 81 -12.33 -7.02 -17.87
CA ALA A 81 -11.34 -6.78 -18.90
C ALA A 81 -11.74 -7.43 -20.24
N CYS A 82 -12.19 -8.70 -20.21
CA CYS A 82 -12.71 -9.39 -21.38
C CYS A 82 -13.88 -8.64 -22.03
N ASN A 83 -14.82 -8.11 -21.23
CA ASN A 83 -15.97 -7.38 -21.75
C ASN A 83 -15.55 -6.09 -22.45
N VAL A 84 -14.56 -5.36 -21.92
CA VAL A 84 -14.02 -4.15 -22.56
C VAL A 84 -13.37 -4.50 -23.90
N GLU A 85 -12.53 -5.54 -23.94
CA GLU A 85 -11.88 -5.99 -25.17
C GLU A 85 -12.90 -6.45 -26.23
N ALA A 86 -13.86 -7.29 -25.84
CA ALA A 86 -14.92 -7.77 -26.73
C ALA A 86 -15.82 -6.63 -27.23
N THR A 87 -16.06 -5.60 -26.42
CA THR A 87 -16.80 -4.40 -26.81
C THR A 87 -16.06 -3.63 -27.91
N ALA A 88 -14.75 -3.43 -27.72
CA ALA A 88 -13.90 -2.75 -28.71
C ALA A 88 -13.84 -3.53 -30.04
N ASP A 89 -13.73 -4.86 -29.96
CA ASP A 89 -13.73 -5.72 -31.14
C ASP A 89 -15.06 -5.72 -31.89
N ARG A 90 -16.18 -5.78 -31.16
CA ARG A 90 -17.51 -5.64 -31.73
C ARG A 90 -17.64 -4.31 -32.46
N GLU A 91 -17.25 -3.19 -31.84
CA GLU A 91 -17.35 -1.86 -32.47
C GLU A 91 -16.49 -1.75 -33.73
N ARG A 92 -15.26 -2.29 -33.68
CA ARG A 92 -14.37 -2.36 -34.84
C ARG A 92 -14.96 -3.20 -35.98
N LEU A 93 -15.56 -4.34 -35.67
CA LEU A 93 -16.18 -5.23 -36.65
C LEU A 93 -17.49 -4.65 -37.19
N GLN A 94 -18.28 -3.99 -36.36
CA GLN A 94 -19.50 -3.28 -36.75
C GLN A 94 -19.17 -2.18 -37.76
N ALA A 95 -18.16 -1.35 -37.49
CA ALA A 95 -17.72 -0.30 -38.41
C ALA A 95 -17.23 -0.85 -39.77
N ARG A 96 -16.72 -2.09 -39.82
CA ARG A 96 -16.36 -2.79 -41.06
C ARG A 96 -17.55 -3.42 -41.76
N PHE A 97 -18.58 -3.79 -41.01
CA PHE A 97 -19.79 -4.40 -41.53
C PHE A 97 -20.78 -3.35 -42.08
N ASP A 98 -20.91 -2.18 -41.44
CA ASP A 98 -21.87 -1.13 -41.81
C ASP A 98 -21.84 -0.75 -43.31
N PRO A 99 -20.67 -0.58 -43.97
CA PRO A 99 -20.62 -0.29 -45.40
C PRO A 99 -21.06 -1.45 -46.29
N LEU A 100 -20.99 -2.69 -45.79
CA LEU A 100 -21.34 -3.93 -46.50
C LEU A 100 -22.78 -4.39 -46.21
N ALA A 101 -23.50 -3.71 -45.31
CA ALA A 101 -24.81 -4.12 -44.84
C ALA A 101 -25.87 -4.17 -45.95
N ASN A 102 -25.80 -3.22 -46.91
CA ASN A 102 -26.78 -3.02 -47.98
C ASN A 102 -26.35 -3.59 -49.35
N ILE A 103 -25.36 -4.48 -49.40
CA ILE A 103 -24.92 -5.10 -50.66
C ILE A 103 -25.76 -6.36 -50.92
N ASP A 104 -26.51 -6.35 -52.03
CA ASP A 104 -27.33 -7.47 -52.48
C ASP A 104 -26.47 -8.59 -53.09
N ALA A 105 -26.94 -9.84 -52.97
CA ALA A 105 -26.28 -11.06 -53.44
C ALA A 105 -26.04 -11.14 -54.97
N THR A 106 -26.41 -10.09 -55.71
CA THR A 106 -26.25 -9.94 -57.16
C THR A 106 -24.91 -9.29 -57.55
N VAL A 107 -24.15 -8.75 -56.59
CA VAL A 107 -22.85 -8.10 -56.79
C VAL A 107 -21.75 -9.05 -56.32
N GLU A 108 -20.94 -9.56 -57.26
CA GLU A 108 -19.68 -10.31 -57.09
C GLU A 108 -19.58 -11.23 -55.85
N GLY A 109 -19.57 -12.55 -56.07
CA GLY A 109 -19.53 -13.56 -54.99
C GLY A 109 -18.42 -13.34 -53.94
N THR A 110 -17.31 -12.71 -54.29
CA THR A 110 -16.21 -12.35 -53.39
C THR A 110 -16.59 -11.32 -52.31
N VAL A 111 -17.44 -10.33 -52.65
CA VAL A 111 -17.91 -9.30 -51.70
C VAL A 111 -18.94 -9.89 -50.74
N PHE A 112 -19.77 -10.81 -51.24
CA PHE A 112 -20.74 -11.55 -50.42
C PHE A 112 -20.05 -12.51 -49.43
N ASP A 113 -18.98 -13.19 -49.85
CA ASP A 113 -18.17 -14.04 -48.97
C ASP A 113 -17.49 -13.22 -47.86
N GLN A 114 -16.93 -12.05 -48.21
CA GLN A 114 -16.32 -11.14 -47.24
C GLN A 114 -17.33 -10.62 -46.22
N ARG A 115 -18.54 -10.25 -46.66
CA ARG A 115 -19.65 -9.86 -45.78
C ARG A 115 -20.01 -10.96 -44.80
N THR A 116 -20.14 -12.20 -45.27
CA THR A 116 -20.48 -13.35 -44.44
C THR A 116 -19.38 -13.66 -43.43
N ALA A 117 -18.12 -13.55 -43.82
CA ALA A 117 -16.98 -13.72 -42.92
C ALA A 117 -16.96 -12.67 -41.79
N ILE A 118 -17.18 -11.39 -42.12
CA ILE A 118 -17.23 -10.30 -41.12
C ILE A 118 -18.44 -10.47 -40.20
N LEU A 119 -19.61 -10.87 -40.72
CA LEU A 119 -20.79 -11.18 -39.92
C LEU A 119 -20.53 -12.30 -38.90
N ASN A 120 -19.88 -13.38 -39.33
CA ASN A 120 -19.54 -14.48 -38.42
C ASN A 120 -18.60 -14.04 -37.30
N GLN A 121 -17.60 -13.20 -37.61
CA GLN A 121 -16.69 -12.62 -36.62
C GLN A 121 -17.42 -11.67 -35.66
N LEU A 122 -18.31 -10.83 -36.18
CA LEU A 122 -19.12 -9.91 -35.38
C LEU A 122 -20.03 -10.68 -34.41
N ASN A 123 -20.71 -11.72 -34.88
CA ASN A 123 -21.55 -12.57 -34.03
C ASN A 123 -20.73 -13.25 -32.93
N ALA A 124 -19.53 -13.75 -33.23
CA ALA A 124 -18.63 -14.33 -32.24
C ALA A 124 -18.17 -13.29 -31.19
N ALA A 125 -17.89 -12.05 -31.61
CA ALA A 125 -17.53 -10.96 -30.71
C ALA A 125 -18.70 -10.56 -29.78
N ILE A 126 -19.92 -10.50 -30.32
CA ILE A 126 -21.14 -10.24 -29.53
C ILE A 126 -21.37 -11.36 -28.51
N GLU A 127 -21.26 -12.62 -28.92
CA GLU A 127 -21.41 -13.77 -28.02
C GLU A 127 -20.36 -13.75 -26.89
N ARG A 128 -19.11 -13.44 -27.21
CA ARG A 128 -18.03 -13.29 -26.22
C ARG A 128 -18.32 -12.12 -25.27
N GLN A 129 -18.77 -10.97 -25.79
CA GLN A 129 -19.16 -9.82 -24.98
C GLN A 129 -20.28 -10.19 -23.98
N THR A 130 -21.35 -10.81 -24.46
CA THR A 130 -22.49 -11.21 -23.61
C THR A 130 -22.06 -12.23 -22.55
N ARG A 131 -21.21 -13.20 -22.89
CA ARG A 131 -20.68 -14.17 -21.92
C ARG A 131 -19.81 -13.52 -20.85
N CYS A 132 -18.86 -12.67 -21.25
CA CYS A 132 -17.99 -11.98 -20.29
C CYS A 132 -18.77 -11.01 -19.40
N ALA A 133 -19.80 -10.33 -19.94
CA ALA A 133 -20.71 -9.53 -19.12
C ALA A 133 -21.51 -10.40 -18.12
N GLY A 134 -22.08 -11.52 -18.56
CA GLY A 134 -22.84 -12.43 -17.70
C GLY A 134 -21.99 -13.00 -16.56
N VAL A 135 -20.78 -13.50 -16.86
CA VAL A 135 -19.84 -14.02 -15.85
C VAL A 135 -19.46 -12.95 -14.82
N ARG A 136 -19.28 -11.69 -15.26
CA ARG A 136 -18.98 -10.57 -14.36
C ARG A 136 -20.14 -10.31 -13.39
N ASP A 137 -21.36 -10.33 -13.90
CA ASP A 137 -22.55 -10.06 -13.09
C ASP A 137 -22.81 -11.22 -12.11
N ASP A 138 -22.64 -12.47 -12.56
CA ASP A 138 -22.73 -13.66 -11.71
C ASP A 138 -21.67 -13.66 -10.59
N ALA A 139 -20.43 -13.29 -10.91
CA ALA A 139 -19.35 -13.15 -9.94
C ALA A 139 -19.67 -12.05 -8.90
N SER A 140 -20.23 -10.92 -9.35
CA SER A 140 -20.64 -9.82 -8.47
C SER A 140 -21.77 -10.24 -7.53
N ALA A 141 -22.77 -10.97 -8.03
CA ALA A 141 -23.85 -11.53 -7.24
C ALA A 141 -23.33 -12.55 -6.21
N LEU A 142 -22.37 -13.39 -6.60
CA LEU A 142 -21.73 -14.35 -5.70
C LEU A 142 -20.98 -13.64 -4.56
N ILE A 143 -20.26 -12.56 -4.85
CA ILE A 143 -19.56 -11.74 -3.83
C ILE A 143 -20.56 -11.17 -2.81
N GLU A 144 -21.69 -10.65 -3.27
CA GLU A 144 -22.74 -10.13 -2.39
C GLU A 144 -23.32 -11.23 -1.49
N ARG A 145 -23.61 -12.40 -2.07
CA ARG A 145 -24.13 -13.57 -1.33
C ARG A 145 -23.15 -14.12 -0.30
N ILE A 146 -21.86 -14.18 -0.64
CA ILE A 146 -20.80 -14.55 0.32
C ILE A 146 -20.78 -13.55 1.47
N THR A 147 -20.87 -12.25 1.18
CA THR A 147 -20.85 -11.19 2.19
C THR A 147 -22.06 -11.30 3.14
N GLU A 148 -23.25 -11.60 2.61
CA GLU A 148 -24.46 -11.84 3.40
C GLU A 148 -24.30 -13.05 4.32
N THR A 149 -23.82 -14.18 3.77
CA THR A 149 -23.58 -15.42 4.51
C THR A 149 -22.56 -15.21 5.64
N GLN A 150 -21.46 -14.52 5.36
CA GLN A 150 -20.46 -14.14 6.35
C GLN A 150 -21.07 -13.25 7.45
N THR A 151 -21.97 -12.33 7.09
CA THR A 151 -22.68 -11.48 8.05
C THR A 151 -23.55 -12.31 8.98
N GLN A 152 -24.35 -13.25 8.45
CA GLN A 152 -25.19 -14.15 9.26
C GLN A 152 -24.37 -15.01 10.22
N ILE A 153 -23.25 -15.59 9.75
CA ILE A 153 -22.33 -16.37 10.58
C ILE A 153 -21.76 -15.50 11.71
N SER A 154 -21.31 -14.29 11.39
CA SER A 154 -20.74 -13.36 12.38
C SER A 154 -21.75 -12.92 13.45
N GLN A 155 -23.01 -12.68 13.06
CA GLN A 155 -24.09 -12.37 14.00
C GLN A 155 -24.37 -13.56 14.92
N ARG A 156 -24.36 -14.79 14.38
CA ARG A 156 -24.50 -16.01 15.17
C ARG A 156 -23.36 -16.17 16.17
N PHE A 157 -22.12 -15.81 15.81
CA PHE A 157 -20.99 -15.78 16.74
C PHE A 157 -21.11 -14.70 17.82
N LEU A 158 -21.67 -13.53 17.51
CA LEU A 158 -21.89 -12.46 18.50
C LEU A 158 -22.99 -12.84 19.51
N PHE A 159 -24.05 -13.52 19.07
CA PHE A 159 -25.11 -14.00 19.97
C PHE A 159 -24.68 -15.23 20.79
N ASN A 160 -23.72 -16.04 20.32
CA ASN A 160 -23.25 -17.24 21.02
C ASN A 160 -22.03 -17.06 21.94
N ARG A 161 -21.42 -15.86 22.08
CA ARG A 161 -20.12 -15.74 22.78
C ARG A 161 -20.19 -15.10 24.17
N SER A 162 -20.44 -15.96 25.15
CA SER A 162 -19.87 -15.88 26.51
C SER A 162 -18.46 -16.48 26.61
N ASP A 163 -17.84 -16.91 25.49
CA ASP A 163 -16.52 -17.54 25.50
C ASP A 163 -15.34 -16.56 25.49
N SER A 164 -14.63 -16.60 26.62
CA SER A 164 -13.56 -15.73 27.11
C SER A 164 -12.44 -15.35 26.12
N VAL A 165 -11.84 -14.18 26.39
CA VAL A 165 -10.60 -13.62 25.82
C VAL A 165 -9.46 -14.66 25.69
N PHE A 166 -9.47 -15.69 26.55
CA PHE A 166 -8.49 -16.78 26.54
C PHE A 166 -8.60 -17.69 25.30
N GLY A 167 -9.79 -17.91 24.76
CA GLY A 167 -9.97 -18.68 23.51
C GLY A 167 -9.45 -17.93 22.28
N MET A 168 -9.49 -16.60 22.32
CA MET A 168 -8.93 -15.74 21.27
C MET A 168 -7.39 -15.77 21.29
N ALA A 169 -6.78 -15.74 22.48
CA ALA A 169 -5.33 -15.88 22.64
C ALA A 169 -4.81 -17.27 22.21
N ARG A 170 -5.62 -18.33 22.37
CA ARG A 170 -5.21 -19.69 22.03
C ARG A 170 -5.24 -20.00 20.53
N SER A 171 -6.01 -19.26 19.74
CA SER A 171 -6.13 -19.40 18.28
C SER A 171 -5.17 -18.48 17.49
N LEU A 172 -4.38 -17.67 18.18
CA LEU A 172 -3.36 -16.80 17.60
C LEU A 172 -2.24 -17.56 16.85
N PRO A 173 -1.70 -18.68 17.37
CA PRO A 173 -0.64 -19.44 16.68
C PRO A 173 -1.09 -19.99 15.33
N ASP A 174 -2.30 -20.55 15.26
CA ASP A 174 -2.84 -21.12 14.03
C ASP A 174 -3.08 -20.03 12.97
N ARG A 175 -3.51 -18.84 13.39
CA ARG A 175 -3.69 -17.67 12.49
C ARG A 175 -2.36 -17.07 12.00
N LEU A 176 -1.31 -17.10 12.83
CA LEU A 176 0.04 -16.69 12.44
C LEU A 176 0.62 -17.60 11.36
N SER A 177 0.24 -18.88 11.33
CA SER A 177 0.69 -19.83 10.31
C SER A 177 0.13 -19.57 8.90
N LEU A 178 -0.99 -18.84 8.80
CA LEU A 178 -1.65 -18.49 7.53
C LEU A 178 -1.20 -17.13 6.97
N TRP A 179 -0.55 -16.30 7.79
CA TRP A 179 -0.04 -14.99 7.39
C TRP A 179 0.91 -15.01 6.17
N PRO A 180 1.81 -16.00 5.99
CA PRO A 180 2.70 -16.04 4.83
C PRO A 180 1.96 -16.17 3.49
N ARG A 181 0.84 -16.91 3.45
CA ARG A 181 0.04 -17.10 2.23
C ARG A 181 -0.74 -15.84 1.85
N ASN A 182 -1.23 -15.09 2.82
CA ASN A 182 -1.91 -13.81 2.57
C ASN A 182 -0.92 -12.71 2.14
N VAL A 183 0.34 -12.77 2.59
CA VAL A 183 1.40 -11.89 2.08
C VAL A 183 1.78 -12.24 0.64
N GLN A 184 1.77 -13.52 0.26
CA GLN A 184 2.08 -13.94 -1.12
C GLN A 184 1.05 -13.45 -2.15
N ARG A 185 -0.26 -13.45 -1.84
CA ARG A 185 -1.29 -12.88 -2.75
C ARG A 185 -1.19 -11.35 -2.87
N ALA A 186 -0.64 -10.66 -1.86
CA ALA A 186 -0.43 -9.21 -1.89
C ALA A 186 0.82 -8.77 -2.68
N VAL A 187 1.56 -9.70 -3.27
CA VAL A 187 2.77 -9.49 -4.07
C VAL A 187 2.54 -9.75 -5.56
N ASP A 188 1.31 -10.09 -5.97
CA ASP A 188 0.93 -10.13 -7.38
C ASP A 188 0.75 -8.70 -7.91
N LEU A 189 1.87 -8.11 -8.32
CA LEU A 189 1.98 -6.72 -8.73
C LEU A 189 1.62 -6.64 -10.21
N GLN A 190 0.50 -6.01 -10.56
CA GLN A 190 0.21 -5.66 -11.96
C GLN A 190 1.16 -4.55 -12.42
N LEU A 191 2.26 -4.96 -13.05
CA LEU A 191 3.30 -4.04 -13.54
C LEU A 191 2.84 -3.32 -14.83
N GLU A 192 3.34 -2.11 -15.02
CA GLU A 192 3.27 -1.38 -16.29
C GLU A 192 3.95 -2.16 -17.43
N ASP A 193 3.44 -1.97 -18.66
CA ASP A 193 3.92 -2.72 -19.82
C ASP A 193 5.41 -2.42 -20.07
N GLY A 194 6.24 -3.48 -20.05
CA GLY A 194 7.69 -3.38 -20.26
C GLY A 194 8.53 -3.33 -18.98
N ILE A 195 7.92 -3.39 -17.79
CA ILE A 195 8.64 -3.50 -16.51
C ILE A 195 8.60 -4.96 -16.04
N THR A 196 9.76 -5.62 -16.03
CA THR A 196 9.89 -6.96 -15.43
C THR A 196 10.10 -6.85 -13.91
N THR A 197 9.71 -7.87 -13.15
CA THR A 197 9.91 -7.92 -11.69
C THR A 197 11.38 -7.72 -11.30
N GLY A 198 12.31 -8.30 -12.07
CA GLY A 198 13.74 -8.11 -11.87
C GLY A 198 14.19 -6.67 -12.08
N PHE A 199 13.66 -5.99 -13.10
CA PHE A 199 13.95 -4.58 -13.34
C PHE A 199 13.38 -3.67 -12.25
N LEU A 200 12.15 -3.95 -11.77
CA LEU A 200 11.56 -3.25 -10.63
C LEU A 200 12.42 -3.36 -9.37
N LEU A 201 12.95 -4.55 -9.05
CA LEU A 201 13.85 -4.73 -7.91
C LEU A 201 15.11 -3.88 -8.02
N TRP A 202 15.71 -3.80 -9.22
CA TRP A 202 16.86 -2.93 -9.46
C TRP A 202 16.53 -1.45 -9.35
N LEU A 203 15.35 -1.02 -9.83
CA LEU A 203 14.87 0.35 -9.66
C LEU A 203 14.65 0.71 -8.19
N LEU A 204 14.02 -0.18 -7.42
CA LEU A 204 13.81 0.02 -5.99
C LEU A 204 15.13 0.07 -5.22
N PHE A 205 16.05 -0.84 -5.53
CA PHE A 205 17.37 -0.86 -4.91
C PHE A 205 18.18 0.40 -5.27
N GLY A 206 18.21 0.77 -6.55
CA GLY A 206 18.88 1.98 -7.02
C GLY A 206 18.30 3.26 -6.42
N ALA A 207 16.98 3.36 -6.34
CA ALA A 207 16.29 4.47 -5.71
C ALA A 207 16.54 4.55 -4.20
N ALA A 208 16.51 3.42 -3.49
CA ALA A 208 16.82 3.37 -2.05
C ALA A 208 18.25 3.83 -1.76
N VAL A 209 19.24 3.26 -2.48
CA VAL A 209 20.66 3.61 -2.30
C VAL A 209 20.91 5.08 -2.67
N GLY A 210 20.37 5.53 -3.82
CA GLY A 210 20.52 6.91 -4.28
C GLY A 210 19.90 7.92 -3.31
N ALA A 211 18.70 7.65 -2.83
CA ALA A 211 17.99 8.52 -1.89
C ALA A 211 18.63 8.54 -0.51
N ALA A 212 19.11 7.40 -0.01
CA ALA A 212 19.87 7.33 1.24
C ALA A 212 21.17 8.15 1.15
N ALA A 213 21.92 8.03 0.05
CA ALA A 213 23.12 8.81 -0.19
C ALA A 213 22.81 10.32 -0.26
N LEU A 214 21.77 10.70 -1.00
CA LEU A 214 21.31 12.09 -1.10
C LEU A 214 20.88 12.63 0.28
N GLY A 215 20.14 11.86 1.07
CA GLY A 215 19.71 12.26 2.40
C GLY A 215 20.86 12.41 3.38
N LEU A 216 21.87 11.53 3.33
CA LEU A 216 23.10 11.68 4.10
C LEU A 216 23.89 12.93 3.67
N TYR A 217 23.91 13.23 2.38
CA TYR A 217 24.53 14.45 1.87
C TYR A 217 23.82 15.71 2.36
N VAL A 218 22.48 15.76 2.30
CA VAL A 218 21.67 16.87 2.84
C VAL A 218 21.93 17.05 4.34
N ARG A 219 21.99 15.94 5.09
CA ARG A 219 22.32 15.96 6.52
C ARG A 219 23.72 16.52 6.77
N HIS A 220 24.70 16.11 5.97
CA HIS A 220 26.07 16.58 6.08
C HIS A 220 26.20 18.08 5.78
N LEU A 221 25.56 18.54 4.70
CA LEU A 221 25.51 19.96 4.32
C LEU A 221 24.89 20.81 5.42
N PHE A 222 23.82 20.31 6.04
CA PHE A 222 23.21 20.97 7.19
C PHE A 222 24.18 21.05 8.38
N HIS A 223 24.91 19.98 8.69
CA HIS A 223 25.88 19.99 9.79
C HIS A 223 27.02 20.98 9.55
N GLN A 224 27.59 21.02 8.34
CA GLN A 224 28.61 22.00 7.99
C GLN A 224 28.09 23.44 8.14
N TRP A 225 26.88 23.70 7.65
CA TRP A 225 26.23 25.00 7.78
C TRP A 225 25.91 25.37 9.24
N PHE A 226 25.52 24.39 10.05
CA PHE A 226 25.22 24.55 11.47
C PHE A 226 26.49 24.84 12.29
N GLU A 227 27.58 24.12 12.01
CA GLU A 227 28.89 24.35 12.65
C GLU A 227 29.50 25.70 12.25
N ALA A 228 29.40 26.10 10.99
CA ALA A 228 29.81 27.43 10.53
C ALA A 228 29.03 28.57 11.22
N GLY A 229 27.82 28.28 11.71
CA GLY A 229 26.98 29.20 12.48
C GLY A 229 27.27 29.25 13.99
N GLY A 230 28.31 28.56 14.47
CA GLY A 230 28.67 28.47 15.89
C GLY A 230 28.16 27.21 16.61
N GLY A 231 27.56 26.27 15.87
CA GLY A 231 27.26 24.92 16.34
C GLY A 231 26.33 24.87 17.56
N ALA A 232 26.57 23.90 18.46
CA ALA A 232 25.79 23.71 19.68
C ALA A 232 26.09 24.74 20.78
N ALA A 233 27.14 25.55 20.62
CA ALA A 233 27.55 26.60 21.56
C ALA A 233 26.92 27.97 21.23
N ALA A 234 26.37 28.13 20.02
CA ALA A 234 25.63 29.33 19.64
C ALA A 234 24.23 29.36 20.26
N ASP A 235 23.75 30.57 20.57
CA ASP A 235 22.40 30.76 21.11
C ASP A 235 21.34 30.13 20.18
N PRO A 236 20.28 29.53 20.75
CA PRO A 236 19.24 28.86 19.98
C PRO A 236 18.47 29.87 19.10
N ARG A 237 18.84 29.97 17.82
CA ARG A 237 18.17 30.85 16.84
C ARG A 237 17.06 30.10 16.10
N LEU A 238 15.95 30.80 15.85
CA LEU A 238 14.80 30.33 15.04
C LEU A 238 15.22 29.77 13.67
N LYS A 239 16.28 30.32 13.07
CA LYS A 239 16.85 29.87 11.78
C LYS A 239 17.26 28.39 11.78
N TYR A 240 17.56 27.80 12.94
CA TYR A 240 17.98 26.40 13.08
C TYR A 240 16.85 25.48 13.58
N LEU A 241 15.70 26.03 13.99
CA LEU A 241 14.60 25.27 14.59
C LEU A 241 13.95 24.31 13.58
N PHE A 242 13.59 24.84 12.41
CA PHE A 242 12.92 24.09 11.35
C PHE A 242 13.85 23.12 10.60
N PRO A 243 15.02 23.55 10.07
CA PRO A 243 15.82 22.70 9.20
C PRO A 243 16.56 21.58 9.93
N LYS A 244 16.82 21.70 11.24
CA LYS A 244 17.64 20.73 11.98
C LYS A 244 17.08 19.31 12.02
N PRO A 245 15.85 19.07 12.53
CA PRO A 245 15.32 17.71 12.55
C PRO A 245 14.93 17.25 11.14
N LEU A 246 14.54 18.15 10.23
CA LEU A 246 14.27 17.81 8.84
C LEU A 246 15.52 17.24 8.15
N ALA A 247 16.69 17.88 8.34
CA ALA A 247 17.97 17.35 7.85
C ALA A 247 18.38 16.06 8.57
N GLN A 248 18.06 15.90 9.85
CA GLN A 248 18.38 14.69 10.61
C GLN A 248 17.65 13.44 10.11
N TYR A 249 16.38 13.59 9.71
CA TYR A 249 15.54 12.51 9.16
C TYR A 249 15.42 12.53 7.64
N ALA A 250 16.14 13.42 6.95
CA ALA A 250 16.18 13.49 5.48
C ALA A 250 16.48 12.14 4.80
N PRO A 251 17.40 11.28 5.31
CA PRO A 251 17.60 9.94 4.73
C PRO A 251 16.31 9.11 4.67
N LEU A 252 15.58 9.00 5.79
CA LEU A 252 14.33 8.23 5.88
C LEU A 252 13.23 8.82 4.99
N ILE A 253 13.09 10.15 4.98
CA ILE A 253 12.05 10.84 4.21
C ILE A 253 12.31 10.67 2.71
N LEU A 254 13.55 10.90 2.26
CA LEU A 254 13.92 10.78 0.85
C LEU A 254 13.89 9.33 0.37
N GLU A 255 14.33 8.38 1.20
CA GLU A 255 14.27 6.95 0.89
C GLU A 255 12.82 6.49 0.69
N GLY A 256 11.94 6.77 1.66
CA GLY A 256 10.53 6.43 1.54
C GLY A 256 9.85 7.10 0.35
N LEU A 257 10.17 8.38 0.07
CA LEU A 257 9.65 9.11 -1.08
C LEU A 257 10.13 8.53 -2.41
N ALA A 258 11.43 8.20 -2.53
CA ALA A 258 11.99 7.63 -3.75
C ALA A 258 11.40 6.25 -4.05
N LEU A 259 11.28 5.39 -3.03
CA LEU A 259 10.62 4.09 -3.15
C LEU A 259 9.15 4.24 -3.56
N LEU A 260 8.43 5.18 -2.95
CA LEU A 260 7.03 5.45 -3.29
C LEU A 260 6.88 5.91 -4.74
N VAL A 261 7.74 6.83 -5.20
CA VAL A 261 7.73 7.31 -6.59
C VAL A 261 8.00 6.17 -7.57
N VAL A 262 9.00 5.33 -7.31
CA VAL A 262 9.28 4.17 -8.18
C VAL A 262 8.07 3.25 -8.28
N LEU A 263 7.41 2.95 -7.16
CA LEU A 263 6.23 2.09 -7.14
C LEU A 263 5.03 2.72 -7.86
N LEU A 264 4.78 4.02 -7.65
CA LEU A 264 3.70 4.74 -8.32
C LEU A 264 3.89 4.80 -9.84
N LEU A 265 5.13 4.83 -10.32
CA LEU A 265 5.45 4.86 -11.76
C LEU A 265 5.51 3.47 -12.39
N SER A 266 5.68 2.40 -11.59
CA SER A 266 5.91 1.05 -12.11
C SER A 266 4.67 0.15 -12.09
N LEU A 267 3.59 0.57 -11.40
CA LEU A 267 2.38 -0.21 -11.20
C LEU A 267 1.23 0.40 -11.99
N LYS A 268 0.49 -0.40 -12.77
CA LYS A 268 -0.68 0.07 -13.54
C LYS A 268 -1.78 0.61 -12.63
N ASN A 269 -2.00 -0.04 -11.50
CA ASN A 269 -3.01 0.32 -10.51
C ASN A 269 -2.35 0.60 -9.16
N ALA A 270 -1.51 1.63 -9.10
CA ALA A 270 -0.82 2.01 -7.88
C ALA A 270 -1.80 2.55 -6.83
N SER A 271 -2.22 1.69 -5.89
CA SER A 271 -3.10 2.07 -4.78
C SER A 271 -2.45 1.79 -3.42
N PHE A 272 -2.93 2.49 -2.39
CA PHE A 272 -2.57 2.19 -1.01
C PHE A 272 -3.19 0.87 -0.51
N ASP A 273 -3.88 0.09 -1.36
CA ASP A 273 -4.30 -1.26 -1.01
C ASP A 273 -3.14 -2.25 -1.18
N LEU A 274 -2.08 -1.89 -1.91
CA LEU A 274 -0.86 -2.68 -2.00
C LEU A 274 0.03 -2.45 -0.77
N VAL A 275 0.39 -3.54 -0.09
CA VAL A 275 1.25 -3.50 1.11
C VAL A 275 2.61 -2.90 0.81
N VAL A 276 3.16 -3.15 -0.39
CA VAL A 276 4.47 -2.61 -0.83
C VAL A 276 4.43 -1.08 -0.94
N VAL A 277 3.36 -0.51 -1.49
CA VAL A 277 3.14 0.95 -1.57
C VAL A 277 2.99 1.55 -0.18
N ARG A 278 2.23 0.88 0.70
CA ARG A 278 2.08 1.30 2.10
C ARG A 278 3.38 1.24 2.88
N LEU A 279 4.22 0.23 2.65
CA LEU A 279 5.52 0.10 3.30
C LEU A 279 6.43 1.29 2.94
N ALA A 280 6.51 1.64 1.66
CA ALA A 280 7.28 2.80 1.19
C ALA A 280 6.76 4.11 1.80
N ALA A 281 5.44 4.32 1.78
CA ALA A 281 4.81 5.45 2.43
C ALA A 281 5.02 5.45 3.95
N GLY A 282 5.04 4.27 4.59
CA GLY A 282 5.28 4.11 6.02
C GLY A 282 6.67 4.58 6.44
N ILE A 283 7.71 4.24 5.68
CA ILE A 283 9.09 4.73 5.90
C ILE A 283 9.11 6.27 5.88
N MET A 284 8.48 6.88 4.88
CA MET A 284 8.39 8.34 4.76
C MET A 284 7.60 8.96 5.93
N LEU A 285 6.42 8.42 6.25
CA LEU A 285 5.55 8.91 7.33
C LEU A 285 6.22 8.79 8.69
N PHE A 286 6.98 7.73 8.94
CA PHE A 286 7.75 7.59 10.16
C PHE A 286 8.86 8.65 10.27
N GLY A 287 9.56 8.93 9.17
CA GLY A 287 10.52 10.03 9.09
C GLY A 287 9.90 11.39 9.42
N LEU A 288 8.73 11.69 8.83
CA LEU A 288 7.95 12.91 9.12
C LEU A 288 7.41 12.94 10.56
N GLY A 289 6.98 11.81 11.11
CA GLY A 289 6.58 11.72 12.51
C GLY A 289 7.74 12.09 13.44
N CYS A 290 8.93 11.59 13.15
CA CYS A 290 10.13 11.91 13.93
C CYS A 290 10.54 13.39 13.83
N THR A 291 10.37 14.05 12.68
CA THR A 291 10.64 15.50 12.56
C THR A 291 9.68 16.32 13.43
N ILE A 292 8.38 15.99 13.41
CA ILE A 292 7.36 16.66 14.23
C ILE A 292 7.62 16.46 15.73
N ILE A 293 8.01 15.25 16.14
CA ILE A 293 8.37 14.95 17.53
C ILE A 293 9.57 15.78 17.99
N ASP A 294 10.60 15.90 17.15
CA ASP A 294 11.80 16.65 17.51
C ASP A 294 11.57 18.17 17.44
N TRP A 295 10.67 18.66 16.57
CA TRP A 295 10.18 20.04 16.59
C TRP A 295 9.41 20.36 17.86
N SER A 296 8.49 19.49 18.27
CA SER A 296 7.62 19.71 19.44
C SER A 296 8.32 19.52 20.78
N THR A 297 9.43 18.80 20.83
CA THR A 297 10.19 18.50 22.07
C THR A 297 11.59 19.11 22.09
N GLY A 298 11.90 20.00 21.15
CA GLY A 298 13.19 20.69 21.04
C GLY A 298 13.39 21.79 22.09
N PRO A 299 14.64 22.24 22.34
CA PRO A 299 14.95 23.28 23.34
C PRO A 299 14.37 24.67 23.01
N ILE A 300 13.99 24.88 21.74
CA ILE A 300 13.39 26.13 21.23
C ILE A 300 11.90 25.93 20.90
N SER A 301 11.33 24.77 21.26
CA SER A 301 9.93 24.44 21.03
C SER A 301 9.02 25.13 22.05
N PRO A 302 7.73 25.33 21.75
CA PRO A 302 6.76 25.82 22.74
C PRO A 302 6.69 24.96 24.01
N ALA A 303 7.01 23.65 23.90
CA ALA A 303 7.05 22.74 25.04
C ALA A 303 8.25 23.00 25.98
N ALA A 304 9.32 23.68 25.51
CA ALA A 304 10.48 24.02 26.33
C ALA A 304 10.13 24.92 27.54
N ASN A 305 9.04 25.68 27.45
CA ASN A 305 8.54 26.54 28.53
C ASN A 305 7.79 25.77 29.63
N ILE A 306 7.61 24.45 29.49
CA ILE A 306 6.93 23.61 30.49
C ILE A 306 7.89 23.32 31.65
N LYS A 307 7.53 23.77 32.85
CA LYS A 307 8.32 23.57 34.07
C LYS A 307 8.65 22.09 34.29
N GLY A 308 9.94 21.78 34.37
CA GLY A 308 10.48 20.43 34.60
C GLY A 308 10.53 19.52 33.37
N LEU A 309 10.14 19.97 32.17
CA LEU A 309 10.26 19.15 30.96
C LEU A 309 11.73 18.95 30.54
N ILE A 310 12.49 20.03 30.48
CA ILE A 310 13.94 20.05 30.20
C ILE A 310 14.67 20.19 31.55
N PRO A 311 15.73 19.41 31.83
CA PRO A 311 16.39 18.40 30.98
C PRO A 311 15.90 16.95 31.19
N ASN A 312 15.19 16.66 32.29
CA ASN A 312 15.02 15.29 32.78
C ASN A 312 13.98 14.45 32.01
N HIS A 313 12.92 15.06 31.46
CA HIS A 313 11.78 14.33 30.89
C HIS A 313 11.73 14.32 29.35
N VAL A 314 12.57 15.10 28.66
CA VAL A 314 12.53 15.17 27.18
C VAL A 314 12.93 13.87 26.52
N ARG A 315 14.07 13.27 26.88
CA ARG A 315 14.55 12.01 26.28
C ARG A 315 13.55 10.85 26.39
N PRO A 316 13.02 10.53 27.58
CA PRO A 316 12.04 9.45 27.73
C PRO A 316 10.71 9.76 27.03
N LEU A 317 10.24 11.01 27.03
CA LEU A 317 9.04 11.41 26.30
C LEU A 317 9.21 11.21 24.78
N ARG A 318 10.35 11.64 24.24
CA ARG A 318 10.68 11.54 22.81
C ARG A 318 10.75 10.09 22.35
N TRP A 319 11.32 9.20 23.18
CA TRP A 319 11.35 7.77 22.90
C TRP A 319 9.94 7.15 22.84
N ARG A 320 9.07 7.47 23.82
CA ARG A 320 7.68 6.99 23.85
C ARG A 320 6.85 7.51 22.67
N LEU A 321 7.02 8.78 22.30
CA LEU A 321 6.36 9.36 21.13
C LEU A 321 6.80 8.71 19.82
N ARG A 322 8.09 8.39 19.68
CA ARG A 322 8.60 7.68 18.48
C ARG A 322 8.08 6.25 18.44
N PHE A 323 8.00 5.57 19.58
CA PHE A 323 7.39 4.24 19.67
C PHE A 323 5.91 4.26 19.28
N PHE A 324 5.15 5.25 19.77
CA PHE A 324 3.76 5.46 19.36
C PHE A 324 3.65 5.73 17.85
N ALA A 325 4.48 6.61 17.29
CA ALA A 325 4.50 6.89 15.86
C ALA A 325 4.83 5.64 15.03
N LEU A 326 5.77 4.81 15.49
CA LEU A 326 6.10 3.53 14.85
C LEU A 326 4.91 2.58 14.86
N MET A 327 4.24 2.41 16.01
CA MET A 327 3.06 1.54 16.11
C MET A 327 1.90 2.04 15.25
N LEU A 328 1.71 3.36 15.16
CA LEU A 328 0.70 3.98 14.32
C LEU A 328 0.98 3.72 12.83
N VAL A 329 2.23 3.94 12.39
CA VAL A 329 2.64 3.67 11.00
C VAL A 329 2.58 2.18 10.68
N ALA A 330 3.04 1.31 11.58
CA ALA A 330 2.98 -0.14 11.39
C ALA A 330 1.53 -0.63 11.28
N SER A 331 0.63 -0.07 12.09
CA SER A 331 -0.81 -0.32 11.99
C SER A 331 -1.35 0.07 10.62
N PHE A 332 -1.01 1.26 10.10
CA PHE A 332 -1.38 1.67 8.74
C PHE A 332 -0.84 0.71 7.66
N VAL A 333 0.43 0.32 7.75
CA VAL A 333 1.05 -0.60 6.76
C VAL A 333 0.32 -1.94 6.72
N VAL A 334 0.02 -2.51 7.88
CA VAL A 334 -0.61 -3.83 7.99
C VAL A 334 -2.11 -3.77 7.69
N LEU A 335 -2.82 -2.77 8.20
CA LEU A 335 -4.29 -2.71 8.14
C LEU A 335 -4.84 -2.03 6.88
N GLY A 336 -4.08 -1.15 6.24
CA GLY A 336 -4.48 -0.51 4.99
C GLY A 336 -5.17 0.84 5.14
N THR A 337 -5.82 1.27 4.07
CA THR A 337 -6.63 2.50 3.98
C THR A 337 -7.86 2.46 4.90
N ASP A 338 -8.33 1.24 5.21
CA ASP A 338 -9.45 0.97 6.12
C ASP A 338 -9.08 0.97 7.62
N TRP A 339 -7.90 1.49 8.02
CA TRP A 339 -7.37 1.33 9.38
C TRP A 339 -8.23 1.92 10.53
N LEU A 340 -9.16 2.84 10.23
CA LEU A 340 -10.08 3.46 11.19
C LEU A 340 -11.54 3.02 10.97
N SER A 341 -11.82 2.27 9.90
CA SER A 341 -13.16 1.77 9.64
C SER A 341 -13.38 0.51 10.48
N ILE A 342 -14.33 0.60 11.42
CA ILE A 342 -14.83 -0.58 12.14
C ILE A 342 -15.75 -1.33 11.17
N ARG A 343 -15.17 -1.93 10.13
CA ARG A 343 -15.87 -2.98 9.37
C ARG A 343 -15.57 -4.29 10.10
N LEU A 344 -16.59 -4.83 10.76
CA LEU A 344 -16.51 -6.09 11.55
C LEU A 344 -16.22 -7.34 10.69
N LEU A 345 -16.11 -7.21 9.38
CA LEU A 345 -16.09 -8.30 8.41
C LEU A 345 -14.76 -8.44 7.65
N ASP A 346 -13.64 -8.34 8.36
CA ASP A 346 -12.34 -8.78 7.82
C ASP A 346 -11.83 -10.00 8.59
N PRO A 347 -11.23 -11.02 7.94
CA PRO A 347 -10.80 -12.28 8.56
C PRO A 347 -9.76 -12.12 9.69
N SER A 348 -9.23 -10.91 9.83
CA SER A 348 -8.27 -10.52 10.85
C SER A 348 -8.90 -9.77 12.04
N VAL A 349 -10.18 -10.00 12.39
CA VAL A 349 -10.80 -9.34 13.59
C VAL A 349 -9.88 -9.40 14.82
N GLY A 350 -9.16 -10.51 15.03
CA GLY A 350 -8.14 -10.62 16.07
C GLY A 350 -6.88 -9.79 15.82
N GLY A 351 -6.30 -9.83 14.61
CA GLY A 351 -5.11 -9.05 14.24
C GLY A 351 -5.35 -7.53 14.30
N ARG A 352 -6.50 -7.08 13.78
CA ARG A 352 -6.98 -5.70 13.88
C ARG A 352 -7.21 -5.28 15.32
N ALA A 353 -7.93 -6.09 16.11
CA ALA A 353 -8.13 -5.80 17.53
C ALA A 353 -6.80 -5.72 18.28
N THR A 354 -5.84 -6.61 18.00
CA THR A 354 -4.51 -6.56 18.63
C THR A 354 -3.72 -5.33 18.22
N MET A 355 -3.73 -4.92 16.95
CA MET A 355 -3.03 -3.72 16.49
C MET A 355 -3.66 -2.44 17.04
N ILE A 356 -4.99 -2.35 17.05
CA ILE A 356 -5.71 -1.23 17.68
C ILE A 356 -5.40 -1.19 19.18
N PHE A 357 -5.38 -2.35 19.85
CA PHE A 357 -5.01 -2.45 21.26
C PHE A 357 -3.56 -2.02 21.51
N LEU A 358 -2.60 -2.39 20.64
CA LEU A 358 -1.20 -1.96 20.74
C LEU A 358 -1.04 -0.45 20.49
N VAL A 359 -1.76 0.12 19.54
CA VAL A 359 -1.80 1.57 19.30
C VAL A 359 -2.42 2.29 20.50
N ALA A 360 -3.52 1.77 21.06
CA ALA A 360 -4.15 2.32 22.26
C ALA A 360 -3.22 2.22 23.48
N LEU A 361 -2.53 1.09 23.68
CA LEU A 361 -1.60 0.87 24.78
C LEU A 361 -0.38 1.81 24.66
N SER A 362 0.17 1.99 23.46
CA SER A 362 1.27 2.92 23.22
C SER A 362 0.84 4.38 23.43
N LEU A 363 -0.38 4.75 23.05
CA LEU A 363 -0.97 6.05 23.38
C LEU A 363 -1.14 6.25 24.89
N LEU A 364 -1.68 5.25 25.60
CA LEU A 364 -1.81 5.26 27.06
C LEU A 364 -0.43 5.36 27.75
N ALA A 365 0.61 4.72 27.21
CA ALA A 365 1.98 4.82 27.72
C ALA A 365 2.56 6.24 27.57
N VAL A 366 2.20 6.96 26.51
CA VAL A 366 2.54 8.39 26.33
C VAL A 366 1.74 9.26 27.30
N LEU A 367 0.42 9.06 27.37
CA LEU A 367 -0.49 9.84 28.21
C LEU A 367 -0.20 9.68 29.71
N SER A 368 0.11 8.47 30.16
CA SER A 368 0.52 8.20 31.54
C SER A 368 1.82 8.92 31.88
N TYR A 369 2.79 8.93 30.97
CA TYR A 369 4.05 9.65 31.17
C TYR A 369 3.88 11.17 31.25
N LEU A 370 2.99 11.72 30.42
CA LEU A 370 2.69 13.15 30.44
C LEU A 370 2.15 13.63 31.81
N ARG A 371 1.56 12.73 32.61
CA ARG A 371 1.10 13.03 33.98
C ARG A 371 2.26 13.19 34.98
N GLU A 372 3.40 12.55 34.74
CA GLU A 372 4.58 12.64 35.61
C GLU A 372 5.31 13.98 35.46
N ILE A 373 5.08 14.70 34.35
CA ILE A 373 5.72 15.99 34.09
C ILE A 373 5.08 17.07 34.96
N PRO A 374 5.84 17.71 35.87
CA PRO A 374 5.28 18.62 36.88
C PRO A 374 4.57 19.84 36.28
N GLY A 375 5.02 20.36 35.14
CA GLY A 375 4.38 21.46 34.43
C GLY A 375 3.07 21.12 33.70
N LEU A 376 2.74 19.82 33.54
CA LEU A 376 1.53 19.34 32.84
C LEU A 376 0.51 18.68 33.79
N ARG A 377 0.88 18.45 35.05
CA ARG A 377 0.13 17.71 36.08
C ARG A 377 -1.31 18.22 36.33
N HIS A 378 -1.61 19.47 36.00
CA HIS A 378 -2.93 20.08 36.19
C HIS A 378 -3.64 20.54 34.91
N ARG A 379 -3.01 20.41 33.72
CA ARG A 379 -3.59 20.88 32.45
C ARG A 379 -4.47 19.83 31.76
N PHE A 380 -4.26 18.54 32.03
CA PHE A 380 -5.04 17.46 31.43
C PHE A 380 -6.11 16.92 32.39
N ARG A 381 -7.15 17.73 32.65
CA ARG A 381 -8.26 17.34 33.55
C ARG A 381 -9.13 16.19 32.97
N MET A 382 -9.29 16.09 31.65
CA MET A 382 -10.12 15.06 31.01
C MET A 382 -9.48 13.65 30.98
N VAL A 383 -8.15 13.55 30.93
CA VAL A 383 -7.44 12.26 30.92
C VAL A 383 -7.51 11.55 32.28
N ARG A 384 -7.94 12.25 33.34
CA ARG A 384 -8.10 11.69 34.70
C ARG A 384 -9.19 10.62 34.79
N TYR A 385 -10.20 10.68 33.92
CA TYR A 385 -11.32 9.72 33.90
C TYR A 385 -11.06 8.48 33.04
N GLY A 386 -10.25 8.59 31.97
CA GLY A 386 -9.96 7.45 31.08
C GLY A 386 -8.97 6.43 31.65
N GLY A 387 -8.06 6.86 32.54
CA GLY A 387 -7.08 5.96 33.16
C GLY A 387 -7.53 5.30 34.47
N SER A 388 -8.75 5.58 34.94
CA SER A 388 -9.35 4.89 36.10
C SER A 388 -10.35 3.79 35.67
N LEU A 389 -10.50 3.58 34.37
CA LEU A 389 -11.37 2.55 33.76
C LEU A 389 -10.56 1.46 33.02
N ALA A 390 -9.23 1.49 33.12
CA ALA A 390 -8.34 0.44 32.62
C ALA A 390 -7.91 -0.47 33.77
#